data_AF-A0A6I3F1R0-F1
#
_entry.id   AF-A0A6I3F1R0-F1
#
_cell.length_a   1.000
_cell.length_b   1.000
_cell.length_c   1.000
_cell.angle_alpha   90.00
_cell.angle_beta   90.00
_cell.angle_gamma   90.00
#
_symmetry.space_group_name_H-M   'P 1'
#
loop_
_entity.id
_entity.type
_entity.pdbx_description
1 polymer ?
#
loop_
_entity_poly.entity_id
_entity_poly.type
_entity_poly.pdbx_seq_one_letter_code
_entity_poly.pdbx_strand_id
1 'polypeptide(L)'
;MTSEELPSFAVGPEAIEHFNVNGWLLTEPLEGSQVALLQSWIDEIELWDDNGEWLHYRESTVHGPRLCRTENFVPFHDALGSFLTTGVLLDTASALLGEPAVLYKEKINYKAAGGGGYAPHQDAPAYRFIETHVSCMIAIDDSLVSNGCLEVVSAAHREVLDMDETGCITDELVASFEWAPVEVLAGQALWFHSRTPHRSGANTSPVSRRAIYPTYNAASEGDLRERYYEQKLAEFADAGDTGSRVSLIGDFQGVMIE
;
A
#
# COMPACT_ATOMS: atom_id res chain seq x y z
N MET A 1 -34.31 8.35 12.70
CA MET A 1 -33.81 7.46 11.64
C MET A 1 -32.51 6.92 12.18
N THR A 2 -32.50 5.65 12.57
CA THR A 2 -31.29 4.97 13.00
C THR A 2 -30.39 4.84 11.77
N SER A 3 -29.19 5.44 11.78
CA SER A 3 -28.18 5.10 10.78
C SER A 3 -27.89 3.61 10.94
N GLU A 4 -28.25 2.80 9.96
CA GLU A 4 -27.70 1.45 9.90
C GLU A 4 -26.19 1.60 9.77
N GLU A 5 -25.43 1.05 10.72
CA GLU A 5 -23.97 1.02 10.65
C GLU A 5 -23.59 0.25 9.38
N LEU A 6 -22.76 0.87 8.55
CA LEU A 6 -22.25 0.23 7.35
C LEU A 6 -21.30 -0.92 7.75
N PRO A 7 -21.23 -2.00 6.96
CA PRO A 7 -20.22 -3.04 7.15
C PRO A 7 -18.81 -2.43 7.19
N SER A 8 -17.87 -3.09 7.87
CA SER A 8 -16.46 -2.69 7.87
C SER A 8 -15.96 -2.46 6.44
N PHE A 9 -15.18 -1.39 6.23
CA PHE A 9 -14.75 -0.86 4.94
C PHE A 9 -15.81 -0.24 4.02
N ALA A 10 -17.10 -0.51 4.18
CA ALA A 10 -18.11 0.02 3.27
C ALA A 10 -18.22 1.55 3.33
N VAL A 11 -18.49 2.16 2.18
CA VAL A 11 -18.54 3.62 2.02
C VAL A 11 -19.91 4.10 1.55
N GLY A 12 -20.39 5.18 2.14
CA GLY A 12 -21.57 5.92 1.68
C GLY A 12 -21.19 7.13 0.80
N PRO A 13 -22.19 7.84 0.24
CA PRO A 13 -21.95 9.00 -0.63
C PRO A 13 -21.08 10.10 0.00
N GLU A 14 -21.20 10.36 1.30
CA GLU A 14 -20.40 11.36 2.00
C GLU A 14 -18.91 10.97 2.06
N ALA A 15 -18.61 9.68 2.25
CA ALA A 15 -17.25 9.17 2.28
C ALA A 15 -16.62 9.19 0.88
N ILE A 16 -17.40 8.87 -0.16
CA ILE A 16 -16.96 9.00 -1.56
C ILE A 16 -16.67 10.47 -1.90
N GLU A 17 -17.53 11.40 -1.49
CA GLU A 17 -17.28 12.84 -1.70
C GLU A 17 -16.04 13.32 -0.93
N HIS A 18 -15.86 12.85 0.31
CA HIS A 18 -14.64 13.13 1.07
C HIS A 18 -13.39 12.66 0.32
N PHE A 19 -13.42 11.44 -0.24
CA PHE A 19 -12.33 10.89 -1.04
C PHE A 19 -12.10 11.73 -2.30
N ASN A 20 -13.14 12.12 -3.03
CA ASN A 20 -13.02 12.94 -4.24
C ASN A 20 -12.44 14.34 -3.97
N VAL A 21 -12.74 14.93 -2.80
CA VAL A 21 -12.22 16.24 -2.41
C VAL A 21 -10.78 16.12 -1.90
N ASN A 22 -10.48 15.16 -1.03
CA ASN A 22 -9.22 15.09 -0.30
C ASN A 22 -8.19 14.16 -0.95
N GLY A 23 -8.61 13.19 -1.75
CA GLY A 23 -7.77 12.15 -2.36
C GLY A 23 -7.49 10.96 -1.46
N TRP A 24 -8.06 10.93 -0.26
CA TRP A 24 -7.89 9.84 0.68
C TRP A 24 -9.09 9.73 1.62
N LEU A 25 -9.24 8.58 2.26
CA LEU A 25 -10.35 8.26 3.17
C LEU A 25 -9.95 7.17 4.16
N LEU A 26 -10.30 7.34 5.43
CA LEU A 26 -10.30 6.25 6.41
C LEU A 26 -11.66 5.55 6.44
N THR A 27 -11.64 4.24 6.58
CA THR A 27 -12.86 3.43 6.71
C THR A 27 -12.89 2.68 8.04
N GLU A 28 -14.11 2.31 8.45
CA GLU A 28 -14.35 1.63 9.72
C GLU A 28 -13.56 0.31 9.83
N PRO A 29 -13.06 -0.02 11.04
CA PRO A 29 -12.22 -1.18 11.22
C PRO A 29 -12.98 -2.50 11.05
N LEU A 30 -12.21 -3.54 10.76
CA LEU A 30 -12.63 -4.92 10.95
C LEU A 30 -12.91 -5.23 12.42
N GLU A 31 -13.79 -6.20 12.67
CA GLU A 31 -13.99 -6.73 14.01
C GLU A 31 -12.73 -7.47 14.51
N GLY A 32 -12.55 -7.54 15.82
CA GLY A 32 -11.32 -8.10 16.41
C GLY A 32 -11.00 -9.55 16.00
N SER A 33 -12.01 -10.37 15.71
CA SER A 33 -11.82 -11.74 15.20
C SER A 33 -11.28 -11.76 13.77
N GLN A 34 -11.71 -10.81 12.93
CA GLN A 34 -11.22 -10.64 11.57
C GLN A 34 -9.80 -10.06 11.56
N VAL A 35 -9.49 -9.13 12.47
CA VAL A 35 -8.12 -8.63 12.67
C VAL A 35 -7.17 -9.76 13.06
N ALA A 36 -7.55 -10.58 14.05
CA ALA A 36 -6.74 -11.72 14.47
C ALA A 36 -6.54 -12.75 13.34
N LEU A 37 -7.55 -12.96 12.51
CA LEU A 37 -7.44 -13.83 11.34
C LEU A 37 -6.44 -13.27 10.31
N LEU A 38 -6.55 -11.97 9.97
CA LEU A 38 -5.58 -11.32 9.08
C LEU A 38 -4.15 -11.40 9.63
N GLN A 39 -3.97 -11.15 10.94
CA GLN A 39 -2.68 -11.28 11.59
C GLN A 39 -2.11 -12.69 11.44
N SER A 40 -2.93 -13.74 11.60
CA SER A 40 -2.47 -15.12 11.44
C SER A 40 -2.05 -15.45 10.00
N TRP A 41 -2.71 -14.88 8.99
CA TRP A 41 -2.30 -15.05 7.59
C TRP A 41 -0.97 -14.34 7.31
N ILE A 42 -0.76 -13.15 7.86
CA ILE A 42 0.51 -12.44 7.70
C ILE A 42 1.65 -13.14 8.46
N ASP A 43 1.39 -13.65 9.66
CA ASP A 43 2.36 -14.48 10.40
C ASP A 43 2.80 -15.71 9.59
N GLU A 44 1.86 -16.35 8.87
CA GLU A 44 2.17 -17.47 7.97
C GLU A 44 3.05 -17.03 6.79
N ILE A 45 2.68 -15.95 6.10
CA ILE A 45 3.41 -15.43 4.93
C ILE A 45 4.83 -14.98 5.31
N GLU A 46 5.01 -14.38 6.49
CA GLU A 46 6.35 -13.98 6.97
C GLU A 46 7.32 -15.16 7.12
N LEU A 47 6.79 -16.36 7.33
CA LEU A 47 7.56 -17.59 7.50
C LEU A 47 7.79 -18.35 6.19
N TRP A 48 7.22 -17.88 5.07
CA TRP A 48 7.46 -18.45 3.77
C TRP A 48 8.94 -18.38 3.37
N ASP A 49 9.40 -19.41 2.67
CA ASP A 49 10.78 -19.53 2.21
C ASP A 49 11.09 -18.48 1.13
N ASP A 50 12.33 -17.99 1.08
CA ASP A 50 12.72 -16.97 0.10
C ASP A 50 12.85 -17.54 -1.34
N ASN A 51 12.81 -18.87 -1.53
CA ASN A 51 12.90 -19.55 -2.85
C ASN A 51 11.53 -19.77 -3.54
N GLY A 52 10.45 -19.17 -3.04
CA GLY A 52 9.13 -19.23 -3.67
C GLY A 52 9.00 -18.35 -4.93
N GLU A 53 7.82 -18.39 -5.55
CA GLU A 53 7.45 -17.52 -6.69
C GLU A 53 6.83 -16.18 -6.24
N TRP A 54 6.62 -16.01 -4.93
CA TRP A 54 6.36 -14.72 -4.29
C TRP A 54 7.67 -13.92 -4.15
N LEU A 55 7.56 -12.62 -3.91
CA LEU A 55 8.73 -11.72 -3.88
C LEU A 55 8.97 -11.22 -2.47
N HIS A 56 9.95 -11.80 -1.77
CA HIS A 56 10.41 -11.33 -0.47
C HIS A 56 11.57 -10.35 -0.62
N TYR A 57 11.49 -9.24 0.10
CA TYR A 57 12.51 -8.20 0.12
C TYR A 57 12.95 -7.95 1.54
N ARG A 58 14.27 -7.84 1.74
CA ARG A 58 14.86 -7.63 3.07
C ARG A 58 15.63 -6.32 3.12
N GLU A 59 15.53 -5.66 4.26
CA GLU A 59 16.36 -4.49 4.57
C GLU A 59 17.29 -4.79 5.76
N SER A 60 18.40 -4.06 5.79
CA SER A 60 19.32 -4.04 6.91
C SER A 60 18.81 -3.06 7.96
N THR A 61 18.65 -3.54 9.19
CA THR A 61 18.32 -2.72 10.36
C THR A 61 19.45 -2.80 11.39
N VAL A 62 19.39 -1.95 12.41
CA VAL A 62 20.29 -2.03 13.58
C VAL A 62 20.18 -3.37 14.33
N HIS A 63 19.11 -4.14 14.09
CA HIS A 63 18.87 -5.46 14.67
C HIS A 63 19.17 -6.61 13.68
N GLY A 64 19.82 -6.31 12.56
CA GLY A 64 20.15 -7.23 11.48
C GLY A 64 19.12 -7.23 10.34
N PRO A 65 19.28 -8.15 9.37
CA PRO A 65 18.34 -8.30 8.25
C PRO A 65 16.90 -8.52 8.73
N ARG A 66 15.94 -7.82 8.12
CA ARG A 66 14.50 -7.99 8.36
C ARG A 66 13.74 -8.00 7.05
N LEU A 67 12.68 -8.79 6.99
CA LEU A 67 11.71 -8.70 5.88
C LEU A 67 11.10 -7.29 5.91
N CYS A 68 11.06 -6.61 4.76
CA CYS A 68 10.50 -5.27 4.62
C CYS A 68 9.35 -5.23 3.61
N ARG A 69 9.28 -6.19 2.67
CA ARG A 69 8.15 -6.34 1.76
C ARG A 69 7.95 -7.78 1.29
N THR A 70 6.68 -8.15 1.09
CA THR A 70 6.26 -9.32 0.30
C THR A 70 5.33 -8.86 -0.81
N GLU A 71 5.53 -9.31 -2.05
CA GLU A 71 4.60 -9.10 -3.19
C GLU A 71 4.24 -10.42 -3.86
N ASN A 72 3.25 -10.38 -4.76
CA ASN A 72 2.77 -11.52 -5.53
C ASN A 72 2.33 -12.73 -4.67
N PHE A 73 1.70 -12.50 -3.51
CA PHE A 73 1.30 -13.57 -2.60
C PHE A 73 -0.09 -14.14 -2.89
N VAL A 74 -0.94 -13.43 -3.66
CA VAL A 74 -2.33 -13.84 -3.93
C VAL A 74 -2.46 -15.25 -4.54
N PRO A 75 -1.64 -15.66 -5.53
CA PRO A 75 -1.72 -17.01 -6.11
C PRO A 75 -1.36 -18.13 -5.13
N PHE A 76 -0.76 -17.79 -3.99
CA PHE A 76 -0.20 -18.74 -3.02
C PHE A 76 -0.95 -18.74 -1.69
N HIS A 77 -1.96 -17.88 -1.53
CA HIS A 77 -2.76 -17.79 -0.31
C HIS A 77 -4.24 -17.50 -0.62
N ASP A 78 -5.01 -18.55 -0.95
CA ASP A 78 -6.40 -18.47 -1.42
C ASP A 78 -7.32 -17.59 -0.56
N ALA A 79 -7.24 -17.69 0.77
CA ALA A 79 -8.15 -16.96 1.66
C ALA A 79 -7.90 -15.43 1.63
N LEU A 80 -6.63 -15.02 1.73
CA LEU A 80 -6.22 -13.64 1.55
C LEU A 80 -6.47 -13.15 0.12
N GLY A 81 -6.21 -13.99 -0.89
CA GLY A 81 -6.55 -13.69 -2.28
C GLY A 81 -8.04 -13.35 -2.45
N SER A 82 -8.92 -14.21 -1.94
CA SER A 82 -10.37 -13.99 -1.93
C SER A 82 -10.78 -12.73 -1.16
N PHE A 83 -10.17 -12.48 0.00
CA PHE A 83 -10.40 -11.27 0.79
C PHE A 83 -10.03 -9.98 0.02
N LEU A 84 -8.97 -10.01 -0.79
CA LEU A 84 -8.54 -8.86 -1.59
C LEU A 84 -9.33 -8.68 -2.89
N THR A 85 -10.01 -9.72 -3.38
CA THR A 85 -10.61 -9.72 -4.73
C THR A 85 -12.13 -9.86 -4.73
N THR A 86 -12.77 -9.88 -3.56
CA THR A 86 -14.23 -10.05 -3.46
C THR A 86 -14.83 -9.22 -2.33
N GLY A 87 -16.16 -9.09 -2.33
CA GLY A 87 -16.92 -8.51 -1.24
C GLY A 87 -16.64 -7.02 -1.01
N VAL A 88 -16.85 -6.58 0.24
CA VAL A 88 -16.92 -5.16 0.61
C VAL A 88 -15.64 -4.38 0.26
N LEU A 89 -14.47 -5.01 0.31
CA LEU A 89 -13.21 -4.35 -0.05
C LEU A 89 -13.17 -4.01 -1.55
N LEU A 90 -13.52 -4.95 -2.42
CA LEU A 90 -13.60 -4.71 -3.87
C LEU A 90 -14.76 -3.76 -4.22
N ASP A 91 -15.89 -3.89 -3.54
CA ASP A 91 -17.05 -3.00 -3.73
C ASP A 91 -16.69 -1.56 -3.38
N THR A 92 -15.91 -1.36 -2.32
CA THR A 92 -15.40 -0.05 -1.90
C THR A 92 -14.41 0.51 -2.92
N ALA A 93 -13.46 -0.29 -3.39
CA ALA A 93 -12.54 0.13 -4.46
C ALA A 93 -13.31 0.56 -5.72
N SER A 94 -14.34 -0.20 -6.10
CA SER A 94 -15.20 0.12 -7.24
C SER A 94 -15.98 1.42 -7.04
N ALA A 95 -16.51 1.65 -5.82
CA ALA A 95 -17.22 2.87 -5.49
C ALA A 95 -16.30 4.10 -5.51
N LEU A 96 -15.05 3.98 -5.06
CA LEU A 96 -14.06 5.06 -5.06
C LEU A 96 -13.50 5.35 -6.46
N LEU A 97 -13.40 4.34 -7.33
CA LEU A 97 -13.06 4.53 -8.75
C LEU A 97 -14.25 5.07 -9.57
N GLY A 98 -15.48 4.85 -9.11
CA GLY A 98 -16.71 5.21 -9.84
C GLY A 98 -17.11 4.19 -10.92
N GLU A 99 -16.40 3.07 -11.02
CA GLU A 99 -16.66 1.96 -11.94
C GLU A 99 -16.14 0.64 -11.37
N PRO A 100 -16.51 -0.53 -11.94
CA PRO A 100 -16.04 -1.82 -11.42
C PRO A 100 -14.51 -1.89 -11.36
N ALA A 101 -13.98 -2.32 -10.21
CA ALA A 101 -12.56 -2.45 -9.97
C ALA A 101 -12.06 -3.89 -10.20
N VAL A 102 -10.76 -4.02 -10.46
CA VAL A 102 -10.01 -5.28 -10.42
C VAL A 102 -8.69 -5.08 -9.67
N LEU A 103 -8.17 -6.13 -9.04
CA LEU A 103 -6.90 -6.06 -8.31
C LEU A 103 -5.75 -5.93 -9.32
N TYR A 104 -5.03 -4.82 -9.29
CA TYR A 104 -3.88 -4.56 -10.16
C TYR A 104 -2.61 -5.22 -9.62
N LYS A 105 -2.38 -5.10 -8.30
CA LYS A 105 -1.24 -5.68 -7.59
C LYS A 105 -1.51 -5.63 -6.09
N GLU A 106 -0.62 -6.26 -5.33
CA GLU A 106 -0.68 -6.29 -3.89
C GLU A 106 0.72 -6.37 -3.28
N LYS A 107 0.87 -5.79 -2.09
CA LYS A 107 2.11 -5.89 -1.30
C LYS A 107 1.77 -5.95 0.18
N ILE A 108 2.59 -6.63 0.97
CA ILE A 108 2.66 -6.46 2.42
C ILE A 108 3.91 -5.64 2.69
N ASN A 109 3.77 -4.54 3.43
CA ASN A 109 4.91 -3.80 3.94
C ASN A 109 5.10 -4.14 5.41
N TYR A 110 6.31 -4.56 5.73
CA TYR A 110 6.76 -4.77 7.10
C TYR A 110 7.67 -3.61 7.45
N LYS A 111 7.34 -2.86 8.49
CA LYS A 111 8.23 -1.84 9.02
C LYS A 111 8.69 -2.27 10.40
N ALA A 112 9.76 -3.08 10.41
CA ALA A 112 10.38 -3.56 11.63
C ALA A 112 10.91 -2.40 12.49
N ALA A 113 11.16 -2.64 13.78
CA ALA A 113 11.89 -1.68 14.60
C ALA A 113 13.24 -1.31 13.95
N GLY A 114 13.47 -0.01 13.71
CA GLY A 114 14.63 0.50 12.97
C GLY A 114 14.53 0.37 11.44
N GLY A 115 13.37 -0.04 10.90
CA GLY A 115 13.14 -0.17 9.46
C GLY A 115 12.91 1.17 8.75
N GLY A 116 13.17 1.17 7.44
CA GLY A 116 13.20 2.36 6.58
C GLY A 116 11.85 3.03 6.33
N GLY A 117 11.93 4.28 5.89
CA GLY A 117 10.80 5.07 5.41
C GLY A 117 10.58 4.96 3.90
N TYR A 118 9.62 5.75 3.42
CA TYR A 118 9.38 6.00 2.01
C TYR A 118 9.34 7.50 1.78
N ALA A 119 10.17 7.99 0.84
CA ALA A 119 10.25 9.38 0.45
C ALA A 119 8.89 9.87 -0.13
N PRO A 120 8.64 11.19 -0.14
CA PRO A 120 7.44 11.77 -0.76
C PRO A 120 7.26 11.36 -2.22
N HIS A 121 6.15 10.69 -2.54
CA HIS A 121 5.85 10.24 -3.90
C HIS A 121 4.33 10.21 -4.20
N GLN A 122 4.02 9.95 -5.46
CA GLN A 122 2.70 9.53 -5.95
C GLN A 122 2.85 8.12 -6.56
N ASP A 123 1.83 7.27 -6.46
CA ASP A 123 1.87 5.92 -7.04
C ASP A 123 1.66 5.95 -8.58
N ALA A 124 0.86 6.89 -9.09
CA ALA A 124 0.48 6.99 -10.50
C ALA A 124 1.66 6.87 -11.48
N PRO A 125 2.79 7.57 -11.29
CA PRO A 125 3.93 7.50 -12.21
C PRO A 125 4.65 6.15 -12.22
N ALA A 126 4.49 5.34 -11.17
CA ALA A 126 5.18 4.05 -11.03
C ALA A 126 4.51 2.92 -11.83
N TYR A 127 3.20 3.02 -12.13
CA TYR A 127 2.42 1.93 -12.73
C TYR A 127 2.08 2.20 -14.19
N ARG A 128 2.78 1.52 -15.10
CA ARG A 128 2.82 1.87 -16.54
C ARG A 128 1.63 1.43 -17.37
N PHE A 129 0.76 0.57 -16.82
CA PHE A 129 -0.32 -0.06 -17.59
C PHE A 129 -1.70 0.52 -17.31
N ILE A 130 -1.79 1.44 -16.35
CA ILE A 130 -3.03 2.01 -15.84
C ILE A 130 -2.84 3.50 -15.59
N GLU A 131 -3.87 4.31 -15.82
CA GLU A 131 -3.79 5.77 -15.70
C GLU A 131 -4.22 6.26 -14.30
N THR A 132 -5.23 5.62 -13.73
CA THR A 132 -5.81 5.97 -12.43
C THR A 132 -6.10 4.71 -11.64
N HIS A 133 -5.83 4.75 -10.34
CA HIS A 133 -6.05 3.61 -9.45
C HIS A 133 -6.29 4.09 -8.03
N VAL A 134 -6.80 3.18 -7.20
CA VAL A 134 -6.96 3.40 -5.76
C VAL A 134 -6.13 2.35 -5.03
N SER A 135 -5.28 2.81 -4.13
CA SER A 135 -4.53 1.98 -3.20
C SER A 135 -5.25 1.97 -1.84
N CYS A 136 -5.17 0.85 -1.14
CA CYS A 136 -5.78 0.68 0.19
C CYS A 136 -4.75 0.10 1.15
N MET A 137 -4.33 0.87 2.15
CA MET A 137 -3.52 0.35 3.25
C MET A 137 -4.45 -0.25 4.31
N ILE A 138 -4.41 -1.56 4.50
CA ILE A 138 -5.08 -2.25 5.60
C ILE A 138 -4.06 -2.48 6.72
N ALA A 139 -4.28 -1.86 7.88
CA ALA A 139 -3.38 -2.00 9.02
C ALA A 139 -3.56 -3.37 9.69
N ILE A 140 -2.47 -4.12 9.83
CA ILE A 140 -2.44 -5.42 10.52
C ILE A 140 -2.02 -5.23 11.98
N ASP A 141 -1.13 -4.27 12.22
CA ASP A 141 -0.80 -3.76 13.53
C ASP A 141 -0.97 -2.23 13.53
N ASP A 142 -1.08 -1.62 14.71
CA ASP A 142 -1.24 -0.18 14.85
C ASP A 142 -0.11 0.58 14.13
N SER A 143 -0.51 1.45 13.21
CA SER A 143 0.37 2.32 12.45
C SER A 143 0.24 3.73 12.99
N LEU A 144 1.13 4.10 13.90
CA LEU A 144 1.18 5.35 14.64
C LEU A 144 2.33 6.24 14.14
N VAL A 145 2.34 7.50 14.55
CA VAL A 145 3.44 8.43 14.22
C VAL A 145 4.79 7.86 14.70
N SER A 146 4.82 7.25 15.89
CA SER A 146 6.05 6.74 16.50
C SER A 146 6.69 5.57 15.73
N ASN A 147 5.89 4.75 15.04
CA ASN A 147 6.37 3.63 14.21
C ASN A 147 6.24 3.93 12.71
N GLY A 148 6.15 5.22 12.37
CA GLY A 148 6.28 5.76 11.04
C GLY A 148 5.07 5.49 10.17
N CYS A 149 3.86 5.85 10.62
CA CYS A 149 2.62 5.84 9.82
C CYS A 149 2.75 6.62 8.50
N LEU A 150 1.74 6.50 7.64
CA LEU A 150 1.69 7.32 6.44
C LEU A 150 1.41 8.78 6.82
N GLU A 151 1.99 9.68 6.04
CA GLU A 151 1.60 11.09 5.98
C GLU A 151 1.07 11.36 4.58
N VAL A 152 0.01 12.14 4.46
CA VAL A 152 -0.66 12.47 3.18
C VAL A 152 -0.81 13.97 3.02
N VAL A 153 -0.99 14.40 1.77
CA VAL A 153 -1.37 15.78 1.45
C VAL A 153 -2.79 15.78 0.89
N SER A 154 -3.71 16.41 1.61
CA SER A 154 -5.11 16.53 1.17
C SER A 154 -5.24 17.42 -0.07
N ALA A 155 -6.16 17.05 -0.95
CA ALA A 155 -6.56 17.80 -2.15
C ALA A 155 -5.44 18.03 -3.20
N ALA A 156 -4.30 17.34 -3.07
CA ALA A 156 -3.16 17.43 -3.99
C ALA A 156 -3.09 16.28 -5.02
N HIS A 157 -4.21 15.60 -5.28
CA HIS A 157 -4.29 14.40 -6.12
C HIS A 157 -4.83 14.62 -7.54
N ARG A 158 -5.09 15.88 -7.92
CA ARG A 158 -5.74 16.20 -9.20
C ARG A 158 -4.84 16.01 -10.41
N GLU A 159 -3.53 16.15 -10.22
CA GLU A 159 -2.53 16.04 -11.26
C GLU A 159 -1.30 15.28 -10.77
N VAL A 160 -0.47 14.85 -11.71
CA VAL A 160 0.86 14.31 -11.41
C VAL A 160 1.77 15.50 -11.12
N LEU A 161 2.45 15.46 -9.98
CA LEU A 161 3.35 16.52 -9.54
C LEU A 161 4.72 16.38 -10.20
N ASP A 162 5.49 17.47 -10.20
CA ASP A 162 6.88 17.44 -10.67
C ASP A 162 7.71 16.49 -9.78
N MET A 163 8.47 15.62 -10.46
CA MET A 163 9.32 14.61 -9.83
C MET A 163 10.80 14.85 -10.13
N ASP A 164 11.65 14.39 -9.23
CA ASP A 164 13.09 14.31 -9.43
C ASP A 164 13.51 13.09 -10.26
N GLU A 165 14.83 12.91 -10.43
CA GLU A 165 15.41 11.79 -11.20
C GLU A 165 15.18 10.40 -10.57
N THR A 166 14.78 10.35 -9.30
CA THR A 166 14.44 9.12 -8.58
C THR A 166 12.96 8.75 -8.72
N GLY A 167 12.14 9.63 -9.29
CA GLY A 167 10.69 9.48 -9.38
C GLY A 167 9.95 9.89 -8.11
N CYS A 168 10.60 10.63 -7.21
CA CYS A 168 10.00 11.21 -6.01
C CYS A 168 9.59 12.66 -6.25
N ILE A 169 8.66 13.21 -5.45
CA ILE A 169 8.24 14.61 -5.55
C ILE A 169 9.43 15.52 -5.21
N THR A 170 9.62 16.58 -5.99
CA THR A 170 10.74 17.52 -5.78
C THR A 170 10.73 18.18 -4.40
N ASP A 171 11.91 18.45 -3.84
CA ASP A 171 12.07 19.10 -2.53
C ASP A 171 11.32 20.43 -2.41
N GLU A 172 11.25 21.21 -3.51
CA GLU A 172 10.50 22.47 -3.55
C GLU A 172 9.01 22.25 -3.26
N LEU A 173 8.39 21.28 -3.94
CA LEU A 173 6.99 20.94 -3.72
C LEU A 173 6.78 20.30 -2.35
N VAL A 174 7.67 19.39 -1.93
CA VAL A 174 7.60 18.76 -0.60
C VAL A 174 7.57 19.80 0.50
N ALA A 175 8.40 20.84 0.41
CA ALA A 175 8.46 21.94 1.38
C ALA A 175 7.25 22.87 1.33
N SER A 176 6.52 22.90 0.21
CA SER A 176 5.32 23.73 0.03
C SER A 176 4.04 23.11 0.59
N PHE A 177 4.02 21.79 0.82
CA PHE A 177 2.83 21.06 1.27
C PHE A 177 2.71 20.98 2.79
N GLU A 178 1.46 20.94 3.25
CA GLU A 178 1.11 20.53 4.61
C GLU A 178 0.90 19.01 4.64
N TRP A 179 1.85 18.30 5.25
CA TRP A 179 1.80 16.85 5.42
C TRP A 179 1.06 16.50 6.70
N ALA A 180 -0.04 15.75 6.57
CA ALA A 180 -0.84 15.31 7.70
C ALA A 180 -0.53 13.84 8.03
N PRO A 181 -0.06 13.50 9.25
CA PRO A 181 0.06 12.11 9.65
C PRO A 181 -1.31 11.46 9.76
N VAL A 182 -1.42 10.22 9.29
CA VAL A 182 -2.64 9.41 9.37
C VAL A 182 -2.32 8.17 10.19
N GLU A 183 -2.69 8.20 11.47
CA GLU A 183 -2.62 7.02 12.32
C GLU A 183 -3.75 6.05 11.95
N VAL A 184 -3.40 4.79 11.74
CA VAL A 184 -4.32 3.74 11.30
C VAL A 184 -4.18 2.58 12.26
N LEU A 185 -5.20 2.33 13.08
CA LEU A 185 -5.21 1.24 14.06
C LEU A 185 -5.42 -0.10 13.36
N ALA A 186 -4.99 -1.18 13.99
CA ALA A 186 -5.17 -2.54 13.47
C ALA A 186 -6.63 -2.79 13.08
N GLY A 187 -6.84 -3.29 11.85
CA GLY A 187 -8.15 -3.52 11.26
C GLY A 187 -8.74 -2.34 10.48
N GLN A 188 -8.25 -1.11 10.65
CA GLN A 188 -8.66 0.02 9.82
C GLN A 188 -8.00 -0.01 8.44
N ALA A 189 -8.63 0.67 7.48
CA ALA A 189 -8.08 0.87 6.15
C ALA A 189 -8.02 2.35 5.75
N LEU A 190 -6.86 2.76 5.22
CA LEU A 190 -6.63 4.04 4.57
C LEU A 190 -6.63 3.86 3.06
N TRP A 191 -7.62 4.43 2.40
CA TRP A 191 -7.74 4.49 0.95
C TRP A 191 -7.11 5.76 0.43
N PHE A 192 -6.41 5.70 -0.69
CA PHE A 192 -5.85 6.88 -1.34
C PHE A 192 -5.79 6.74 -2.86
N HIS A 193 -6.06 7.85 -3.53
CA HIS A 193 -5.98 7.98 -4.97
C HIS A 193 -4.52 7.82 -5.43
N SER A 194 -4.31 7.31 -6.64
CA SER A 194 -2.98 7.08 -7.25
C SER A 194 -2.06 8.29 -7.23
N ARG A 195 -2.66 9.49 -7.27
CA ARG A 195 -1.97 10.78 -7.26
C ARG A 195 -1.94 11.47 -5.90
N THR A 196 -2.45 10.86 -4.83
CA THR A 196 -2.35 11.47 -3.50
C THR A 196 -0.89 11.46 -3.05
N PRO A 197 -0.26 12.63 -2.82
CA PRO A 197 1.09 12.68 -2.29
C PRO A 197 1.12 12.02 -0.92
N HIS A 198 2.00 11.05 -0.78
CA HIS A 198 2.16 10.33 0.48
C HIS A 198 3.62 10.00 0.75
N ARG A 199 3.93 9.81 2.04
CA ARG A 199 5.25 9.41 2.53
C ARG A 199 5.11 8.62 3.82
N SER A 200 6.21 8.05 4.29
CA SER A 200 6.27 7.62 5.70
C SER A 200 7.68 7.69 6.25
N GLY A 201 7.82 8.14 7.50
CA GLY A 201 9.10 8.11 8.19
C GLY A 201 9.60 6.70 8.51
N ALA A 202 10.87 6.58 8.89
CA ALA A 202 11.43 5.35 9.45
C ALA A 202 10.71 4.95 10.75
N ASN A 203 10.75 3.66 11.12
CA ASN A 203 10.25 3.22 12.42
C ASN A 203 11.34 3.39 13.49
N THR A 204 11.23 4.47 14.26
CA THR A 204 12.14 4.78 15.37
C THR A 204 11.73 4.15 16.70
N SER A 205 10.63 3.40 16.73
CA SER A 205 10.10 2.76 17.93
C SER A 205 10.56 1.29 18.04
N PRO A 206 10.38 0.65 19.21
CA PRO A 206 10.62 -0.79 19.35
C PRO A 206 9.46 -1.66 18.81
N VAL A 207 8.37 -1.06 18.33
CA VAL A 207 7.15 -1.76 17.90
C VAL A 207 7.10 -1.80 16.38
N SER A 208 7.23 -3.00 15.80
CA SER A 208 7.04 -3.23 14.37
C SER A 208 5.59 -2.98 13.96
N ARG A 209 5.38 -2.61 12.70
CA ARG A 209 4.04 -2.55 12.11
C ARG A 209 3.98 -3.21 10.74
N ARG A 210 2.86 -3.84 10.45
CA ARG A 210 2.59 -4.51 9.17
C ARG A 210 1.33 -3.94 8.55
N ALA A 211 1.32 -3.86 7.22
CA ALA A 211 0.15 -3.43 6.49
C ALA A 211 0.10 -4.07 5.11
N ILE A 212 -1.10 -4.45 4.69
CA ILE A 212 -1.39 -4.96 3.35
C ILE A 212 -1.78 -3.77 2.48
N TYR A 213 -1.33 -3.76 1.23
CA TYR A 213 -1.62 -2.75 0.22
C TYR A 213 -2.07 -3.42 -1.07
N PRO A 214 -3.35 -3.78 -1.23
CA PRO A 214 -3.93 -3.93 -2.55
C PRO A 214 -4.02 -2.58 -3.27
N THR A 215 -3.74 -2.62 -4.57
CA THR A 215 -4.00 -1.52 -5.50
C THR A 215 -4.97 -2.01 -6.56
N TYR A 216 -6.00 -1.21 -6.82
CA TYR A 216 -7.07 -1.55 -7.76
C TYR A 216 -7.13 -0.57 -8.92
N ASN A 217 -7.29 -1.10 -10.13
CA ASN A 217 -7.56 -0.31 -11.34
C ASN A 217 -8.99 -0.53 -11.82
N ALA A 218 -9.43 0.32 -12.74
CA ALA A 218 -10.73 0.15 -13.38
C ALA A 218 -10.73 -1.10 -14.28
N ALA A 219 -11.78 -1.91 -14.19
CA ALA A 219 -11.92 -3.11 -15.02
C ALA A 219 -11.95 -2.79 -16.52
N SER A 220 -12.32 -1.56 -16.90
CA SER A 220 -12.28 -1.06 -18.27
C SER A 220 -10.85 -0.92 -18.83
N GLU A 221 -9.83 -0.77 -17.98
CA GLU A 221 -8.41 -0.82 -18.34
C GLU A 221 -7.90 -2.27 -18.51
N GLY A 222 -8.66 -3.24 -18.00
CA GLY A 222 -8.38 -4.68 -18.07
C GLY A 222 -7.89 -5.27 -16.75
N ASP A 223 -7.94 -6.60 -16.67
CA ASP A 223 -7.26 -7.36 -15.61
C ASP A 223 -5.79 -7.54 -16.00
N LEU A 224 -4.92 -6.79 -15.31
CA LEU A 224 -3.53 -6.58 -15.70
C LEU A 224 -2.52 -7.08 -14.66
N ARG A 225 -2.98 -7.80 -13.62
CA ARG A 225 -2.12 -8.23 -12.51
C ARG A 225 -1.01 -9.17 -12.96
N GLU A 226 -1.32 -10.20 -13.73
CA GLU A 226 -0.32 -11.14 -14.27
C GLU A 226 0.73 -10.38 -15.10
N ARG A 227 0.26 -9.54 -16.02
CA ARG A 227 1.14 -8.71 -16.87
C ARG A 227 2.04 -7.77 -16.06
N TYR A 228 1.53 -7.19 -14.96
CA TYR A 228 2.34 -6.36 -14.06
C TYR A 228 3.51 -7.15 -13.47
N TYR A 229 3.26 -8.34 -12.90
CA TYR A 229 4.32 -9.15 -12.30
C TYR A 229 5.28 -9.76 -13.33
N GLU A 230 4.78 -10.21 -14.48
CA GLU A 230 5.63 -10.67 -15.59
C GLU A 230 6.62 -9.58 -16.03
N GLN A 231 6.15 -8.35 -16.22
CA GLN A 231 6.99 -7.22 -16.61
C GLN A 231 8.00 -6.86 -15.51
N LYS A 232 7.55 -6.82 -14.24
CA LYS A 232 8.43 -6.50 -13.11
C LYS A 232 9.57 -7.51 -12.98
N LEU A 233 9.26 -8.80 -13.09
CA LEU A 233 10.25 -9.88 -13.06
C LEU A 233 11.25 -9.78 -14.22
N ALA A 234 10.77 -9.48 -15.43
CA ALA A 234 11.63 -9.28 -16.59
C ALA A 234 12.60 -8.09 -16.38
N GLU A 235 12.12 -6.97 -15.85
CA GLU A 235 12.96 -5.80 -15.56
C GLU A 235 14.04 -6.06 -14.51
N PHE A 236 13.69 -6.82 -13.48
CA PHE A 236 14.66 -7.16 -12.43
C PHE A 236 15.72 -8.11 -12.98
N ALA A 237 15.32 -9.10 -13.78
CA ALA A 237 16.26 -9.99 -14.48
C ALA A 237 17.20 -9.21 -15.42
N ASP A 238 16.67 -8.27 -16.22
CA ASP A 238 17.46 -7.46 -17.16
C ASP A 238 18.43 -6.50 -16.45
N ALA A 239 18.03 -5.98 -15.28
CA ALA A 239 18.89 -5.13 -14.45
C ALA A 239 19.97 -5.91 -13.69
N GLY A 240 19.93 -7.25 -13.72
CA GLY A 240 20.77 -8.09 -12.85
C GLY A 240 20.43 -7.93 -11.38
N ASP A 241 19.23 -7.45 -11.07
CA ASP A 241 18.77 -7.16 -9.73
C ASP A 241 18.24 -8.44 -9.07
N THR A 242 18.97 -8.92 -8.06
CA THR A 242 18.62 -10.12 -7.30
C THR A 242 17.82 -9.83 -6.03
N GLY A 243 17.32 -8.60 -5.84
CA GLY A 243 16.59 -8.19 -4.62
C GLY A 243 16.99 -6.83 -4.04
N SER A 244 17.85 -6.09 -4.74
CA SER A 244 18.35 -4.77 -4.36
C SER A 244 17.33 -3.62 -4.55
N ARG A 245 16.22 -3.85 -5.26
CA ARG A 245 15.13 -2.87 -5.41
C ARG A 245 13.78 -3.43 -4.99
N VAL A 246 13.14 -2.71 -4.07
CA VAL A 246 11.80 -3.06 -3.53
C VAL A 246 10.67 -2.29 -4.22
N SER A 247 10.99 -1.28 -5.02
CA SER A 247 10.05 -0.35 -5.67
C SER A 247 10.46 -0.05 -7.11
N LEU A 248 9.48 0.33 -7.93
CA LEU A 248 9.71 0.73 -9.32
C LEU A 248 10.28 2.17 -9.43
N ILE A 249 10.09 2.98 -8.38
CA ILE A 249 10.71 4.29 -8.18
C ILE A 249 11.70 4.24 -7.00
N GLY A 250 12.54 5.26 -6.86
CA GLY A 250 13.58 5.36 -5.83
C GLY A 250 13.08 5.86 -4.48
N ASP A 251 11.85 5.52 -4.10
CA ASP A 251 11.17 6.07 -2.92
C ASP A 251 11.58 5.38 -1.60
N PHE A 252 12.04 4.12 -1.65
CA PHE A 252 12.41 3.40 -0.44
C PHE A 252 13.70 3.95 0.19
N GLN A 253 13.64 4.29 1.47
CA GLN A 253 14.76 4.89 2.21
C GLN A 253 15.48 3.90 3.14
N GLY A 254 15.10 2.62 3.12
CA GLY A 254 15.82 1.55 3.82
C GLY A 254 17.06 1.09 3.06
N VAL A 255 17.87 0.25 3.70
CA VAL A 255 19.09 -0.31 3.10
C VAL A 255 18.80 -1.73 2.64
N MET A 256 18.62 -1.94 1.33
CA MET A 256 18.31 -3.26 0.78
C MET A 256 19.46 -4.25 0.98
N ILE A 257 19.09 -5.53 1.14
CA ILE A 257 20.01 -6.66 1.21
C ILE A 257 19.77 -7.54 -0.01
N GLU A 258 20.86 -7.93 -0.68
CA GLU A 258 20.87 -8.92 -1.76
C GLU A 258 20.71 -10.36 -1.26
#